data_AF-A0A2E8EF62-F1
#
_entry.id   AF-A0A2E8EF62-F1
#
_cell.length_a   1.000
_cell.length_b   1.000
_cell.length_c   1.000
_cell.angle_alpha   90.00
_cell.angle_beta   90.00
_cell.angle_gamma   90.00
#
_symmetry.space_group_name_H-M   'P 1'
#
loop_
_entity.id
_entity.type
_entity.pdbx_description
1 polymer ?
#
loop_
_entity_poly.entity_id
_entity_poly.type
_entity_poly.pdbx_seq_one_letter_code
_entity_poly.pdbx_strand_id
1 'polypeptide(L)'
;MTLKKIHLDILQLLLDNTLQDPYDTGNVSRKILFKSVNYKPRQIKKACTELETRGLVQLHTGFYKNEWMSISLTDQGITIIELDEDGV
;
A
#
# COMPACT_ATOMS: atom_id res chain seq x y z
N MET A 1 -4.07 19.01 1.50
CA MET A 1 -3.82 17.55 1.48
C MET A 1 -2.58 17.31 0.65
N THR A 2 -1.47 16.91 1.28
CA THR A 2 -0.21 16.59 0.57
C THR A 2 -0.21 15.13 0.16
N LEU A 3 0.40 14.81 -0.98
CA LEU A 3 0.51 13.43 -1.47
C LEU A 3 1.26 12.53 -0.48
N LYS A 4 2.20 13.10 0.29
CA LYS A 4 2.92 12.42 1.37
C LYS A 4 2.00 11.83 2.43
N LYS A 5 0.93 12.53 2.82
CA LYS A 5 -0.04 12.00 3.80
C LYS A 5 -0.79 10.78 3.26
N ILE A 6 -1.15 10.81 1.98
CA ILE A 6 -1.82 9.68 1.31
C ILE A 6 -0.89 8.46 1.24
N HIS A 7 0.41 8.67 0.98
CA HIS A 7 1.40 7.60 1.02
C HIS A 7 1.44 6.93 2.40
N LEU A 8 1.55 7.71 3.47
CA LEU A 8 1.61 7.19 4.83
C LEU A 8 0.35 6.41 5.21
N ASP A 9 -0.85 6.96 4.93
CA ASP A 9 -2.10 6.28 5.25
C ASP A 9 -2.25 4.94 4.48
N ILE A 10 -1.74 4.86 3.25
CA ILE A 10 -1.73 3.61 2.47
C ILE A 10 -0.73 2.62 3.07
N LEU A 11 0.50 3.06 3.37
CA LEU A 11 1.53 2.20 3.95
C LEU A 11 1.10 1.65 5.32
N GLN A 12 0.53 2.48 6.18
CA GLN A 12 0.01 2.07 7.48
C GLN A 12 -1.08 1.01 7.34
N LEU A 13 -2.04 1.21 6.43
CA LEU A 13 -3.09 0.23 6.19
C LEU A 13 -2.50 -1.14 5.78
N LEU A 14 -1.50 -1.14 4.90
CA LEU A 14 -0.88 -2.38 4.44
C LEU A 14 -0.07 -3.05 5.55
N LEU A 15 0.62 -2.28 6.40
CA LEU A 15 1.33 -2.79 7.57
C LEU A 15 0.35 -3.46 8.54
N ASP A 16 -0.72 -2.75 8.89
CA ASP A 16 -1.76 -3.27 9.80
C ASP A 16 -2.38 -4.58 9.28
N ASN A 17 -2.56 -4.70 7.95
CA ASN A 17 -3.06 -5.94 7.34
C ASN A 17 -2.01 -7.05 7.36
N THR A 18 -0.74 -6.74 7.15
CA THR A 18 0.36 -7.71 7.15
C THR A 18 0.58 -8.28 8.55
N LEU A 19 0.47 -7.46 9.60
CA LEU A 19 0.61 -7.89 11.00
C LEU A 19 -0.55 -8.76 11.50
N GLN A 20 -1.72 -8.66 10.88
CA GLN A 20 -2.90 -9.44 11.28
C GLN A 20 -2.87 -10.89 10.78
N ASP A 21 -2.22 -11.17 9.65
CA ASP A 21 -2.11 -12.51 9.10
C ASP A 21 -0.68 -12.76 8.57
N PRO A 22 0.22 -13.34 9.40
CA PRO A 22 1.59 -13.63 9.00
C PRO A 22 1.71 -14.75 7.94
N TYR A 23 0.60 -15.43 7.61
CA TYR A 23 0.56 -16.45 6.56
C TYR A 23 -0.08 -15.92 5.26
N ASP A 24 -0.77 -14.79 5.31
CA ASP A 24 -1.20 -14.05 4.12
C ASP A 24 -0.10 -13.08 3.70
N THR A 25 0.01 -12.85 2.41
CA THR A 25 1.03 -11.98 1.78
C THR A 25 0.79 -10.48 2.04
N GLY A 26 0.01 -10.13 3.08
CA GLY A 26 -0.42 -8.76 3.37
C GLY A 26 -1.24 -8.14 2.23
N ASN A 27 -1.93 -8.97 1.45
CA ASN A 27 -2.55 -8.57 0.20
C ASN A 27 -3.88 -7.83 0.44
N VAL A 28 -3.89 -6.53 0.22
CA VAL A 28 -5.11 -5.71 0.31
C VAL A 28 -5.74 -5.56 -1.06
N SER A 29 -6.99 -6.00 -1.21
CA SER A 29 -7.73 -5.78 -2.46
C SER A 29 -7.94 -4.29 -2.73
N ARG A 30 -7.92 -3.90 -4.00
CA ARG A 30 -8.22 -2.53 -4.44
C ARG A 30 -9.54 -2.00 -3.87
N LYS A 31 -10.56 -2.84 -3.80
CA LYS A 31 -11.87 -2.45 -3.26
C LYS A 31 -11.79 -2.11 -1.78
N ILE A 32 -10.99 -2.85 -1.01
CA ILE A 32 -10.76 -2.58 0.41
C ILE A 32 -9.95 -1.29 0.56
N LEU A 33 -8.82 -1.15 -0.15
CA LEU A 33 -7.99 0.06 -0.10
C LEU A 33 -8.81 1.33 -0.29
N PHE A 34 -9.63 1.39 -1.35
CA PHE A 34 -10.43 2.58 -1.68
C PHE A 34 -11.53 2.88 -0.66
N LYS A 35 -11.96 1.88 0.14
CA LYS A 35 -12.91 2.09 1.23
C LYS A 35 -12.21 2.51 2.52
N SER A 36 -11.00 2.01 2.75
CA SER A 36 -10.24 2.24 3.99
C SER A 36 -9.57 3.61 4.00
N VAL A 37 -9.05 4.09 2.87
CA VAL A 37 -8.42 5.42 2.80
C VAL A 37 -9.40 6.46 2.25
N ASN A 38 -9.68 7.51 3.03
CA ASN A 38 -10.70 8.53 2.72
C ASN A 38 -10.18 9.60 1.73
N TYR A 39 -9.86 9.19 0.50
CA TYR A 39 -9.30 10.04 -0.55
C TYR A 39 -9.97 9.87 -1.91
N LYS A 40 -9.78 10.84 -2.81
CA LYS A 40 -10.31 10.72 -4.17
C LYS A 40 -9.61 9.56 -4.89
N PRO A 41 -10.35 8.74 -5.68
CA PRO A 41 -9.81 7.64 -6.49
C PRO A 41 -8.53 7.96 -7.25
N ARG A 42 -8.45 9.14 -7.88
CA ARG A 42 -7.28 9.57 -8.65
C ARG A 42 -6.04 9.80 -7.77
N GLN A 43 -6.22 10.30 -6.55
CA GLN A 43 -5.13 10.53 -5.61
C GLN A 43 -4.58 9.22 -5.06
N ILE A 44 -5.48 8.28 -4.73
CA ILE A 44 -5.10 6.93 -4.29
C ILE A 44 -4.30 6.22 -5.39
N LYS A 45 -4.82 6.21 -6.63
CA LYS A 45 -4.10 5.61 -7.77
C LYS A 45 -2.71 6.20 -7.96
N LYS A 46 -2.59 7.54 -7.94
CA LYS A 46 -1.31 8.23 -8.08
C LYS A 46 -0.33 7.84 -6.94
N ALA A 47 -0.83 7.80 -5.72
CA ALA A 47 -0.05 7.42 -4.54
C ALA A 47 0.45 5.96 -4.65
N CYS A 48 -0.42 5.01 -5.01
CA CYS A 48 -0.04 3.62 -5.23
C CYS A 48 1.05 3.47 -6.30
N THR A 49 0.91 4.14 -7.44
CA THR A 49 1.92 4.09 -8.52
C THR A 49 3.25 4.69 -8.09
N GLU A 50 3.24 5.80 -7.33
CA GLU A 50 4.48 6.39 -6.82
C GLU A 50 5.17 5.49 -5.77
N LEU A 51 4.41 4.84 -4.89
CA LEU A 51 4.94 3.88 -3.92
C LEU A 51 5.53 2.64 -4.62
N GLU A 52 4.86 2.14 -5.66
CA GLU A 52 5.34 1.01 -6.46
C GLU A 52 6.63 1.35 -7.21
N THR A 53 6.69 2.55 -7.82
CA THR A 53 7.90 3.03 -8.50
C THR A 53 9.10 3.14 -7.54
N ARG A 54 8.84 3.41 -6.26
CA ARG A 54 9.86 3.46 -5.20
C ARG A 54 10.21 2.08 -4.63
N GLY A 55 9.56 1.01 -5.08
CA GLY A 55 9.78 -0.35 -4.60
C GLY A 55 9.20 -0.63 -3.21
N LEU A 56 8.34 0.24 -2.67
CA LEU A 56 7.78 0.11 -1.30
C LEU A 56 6.55 -0.80 -1.25
N VAL A 57 5.83 -0.89 -2.36
CA VAL A 57 4.63 -1.72 -2.51
C VAL A 57 4.68 -2.42 -3.85
N GLN A 58 3.92 -3.51 -3.99
CA GLN A 58 3.74 -4.22 -5.25
C GLN A 58 2.27 -4.21 -5.65
N LEU A 59 1.95 -3.78 -6.87
CA LEU A 59 0.60 -3.86 -7.41
C LEU A 59 0.43 -5.18 -8.19
N HIS A 60 -0.57 -5.96 -7.81
CA HIS A 60 -0.84 -7.25 -8.44
C HIS A 60 -1.97 -7.11 -9.46
N THR A 61 -1.67 -7.37 -10.72
CA THR A 61 -2.65 -7.34 -11.82
C THR A 61 -3.34 -8.69 -11.99
N GLY A 62 -4.65 -8.68 -12.16
CA GLY A 62 -5.41 -9.90 -12.49
C GLY A 62 -5.31 -10.26 -13.97
N PHE A 63 -5.67 -11.51 -14.30
CA PHE A 63 -5.61 -12.07 -15.66
C PHE A 63 -6.40 -11.30 -16.74
N TYR A 64 -7.40 -10.49 -16.38
CA TYR A 64 -8.39 -9.98 -17.35
C TYR A 64 -8.41 -8.46 -17.57
N LYS A 65 -7.58 -7.65 -16.91
CA LYS A 65 -7.57 -6.18 -17.13
C LYS A 65 -6.19 -5.57 -16.88
N ASN A 66 -5.87 -4.52 -17.64
CA ASN A 66 -4.75 -3.59 -17.40
C ASN A 66 -4.87 -2.78 -16.08
N GLU A 67 -5.65 -3.27 -15.12
CA GLU A 67 -5.89 -2.62 -13.84
C GLU A 67 -5.49 -3.59 -12.72
N TRP A 68 -4.72 -3.08 -11.75
CA TRP A 68 -4.35 -3.83 -10.57
C TRP A 68 -5.58 -4.16 -9.69
N MET A 69 -5.51 -5.32 -9.05
CA MET A 69 -6.57 -5.96 -8.27
C MET A 69 -6.28 -5.95 -6.78
N SER A 70 -5.02 -6.07 -6.38
CA SER A 70 -4.56 -5.97 -5.01
C SER A 70 -3.20 -5.27 -4.93
N ILE A 71 -2.82 -4.92 -3.71
CA ILE A 71 -1.58 -4.25 -3.36
C ILE A 71 -1.04 -4.91 -2.08
N SER A 72 0.26 -5.12 -2.01
CA SER A 72 0.96 -5.59 -0.80
C SER A 72 2.19 -4.73 -0.53
N LEU A 73 2.69 -4.76 0.70
CA LEU A 73 4.03 -4.25 0.99
C LEU A 73 5.08 -5.15 0.34
N THR A 74 6.24 -4.56 0.03
CA THR A 74 7.47 -5.31 -0.27
C THR A 74 8.30 -5.41 1.00
N ASP A 75 9.30 -6.31 1.01
CA ASP A 75 10.28 -6.40 2.10
C ASP A 75 10.96 -5.04 2.34
N GLN A 76 11.27 -4.29 1.27
CA GLN A 76 11.83 -2.94 1.37
C GLN A 76 10.87 -1.94 2.00
N GLY A 77 9.58 -2.03 1.67
CA GLY A 77 8.53 -1.22 2.28
C GLY A 77 8.42 -1.47 3.78
N ILE A 78 8.45 -2.74 4.19
CA ILE A 78 8.42 -3.14 5.61
C ILE A 78 9.64 -2.57 6.34
N THR A 79 10.85 -2.81 5.84
CA THR A 79 12.08 -2.32 6.48
C THR A 79 12.10 -0.80 6.64
N ILE A 80 11.62 -0.05 5.64
CA ILE A 80 11.60 1.42 5.71
C ILE A 80 10.59 1.91 6.76
N ILE A 81 9.44 1.24 6.90
CA ILE A 81 8.44 1.60 7.90
C ILE A 81 8.96 1.29 9.31
N GLU A 82 9.54 0.11 9.53
CA GLU A 82 10.13 -0.28 10.82
C GLU A 82 11.28 0.66 11.24
N LEU A 83 12.13 1.08 10.31
CA LEU A 83 13.20 2.05 10.57
C LEU A 83 12.69 3.45 10.94
N ASP A 84 11.51 3.87 10.44
CA ASP A 84 10.88 5.14 10.82
C ASP A 84 10.19 5.04 12.20
N GLU A 85 9.81 3.84 12.66
CA GLU A 85 9.22 3.61 14.00
C GLU A 85 10.29 3.53 15.12
N ASP A 86 11.48 2.98 14.83
CA ASP A 86 12.60 2.88 15.79
C ASP A 86 13.52 4.11 15.82
N GLY A 87 13.21 5.16 15.06
CA GLY A 87 14.03 6.37 14.89
C GLY A 87 13.94 7.40 16.02
N VAL A 88 14.13 6.98 17.27
CA VAL A 88 14.50 7.85 18.42
C VAL A 88 16.01 7.91 18.56
#